data_AF-A0A6I3SQI5-F1
#
_entry.id   AF-A0A6I3SQI5-F1
#
_cell.length_a   1.000
_cell.length_b   1.000
_cell.length_c   1.000
_cell.angle_alpha   90.00
_cell.angle_beta   90.00
_cell.angle_gamma   90.00
#
_symmetry.space_group_name_H-M   'P 1'
#
loop_
_entity.id
_entity.type
_entity.pdbx_description
1 polymer ?
#
loop_
_entity_poly.entity_id
_entity_poly.type
_entity_poly.pdbx_seq_one_letter_code
_entity_poly.pdbx_strand_id
1 'polypeptide(L)'
;MENFLPLSIELWKQFLNRFGMPNHIAPDDILSEMARQKDHIDRLGISKAPCVLMKGPGGTCNYFIINDLAAGAVCENCGTSNYVVFLYDPNAGENLEKKTFLPRAETYEALGMTPNHPDFMRFHPVPIYPDTDLWFCPNCQSIHRFAVDGDGQLSMVQDALAPEDMAVAFSE
;
A
#
# COMPACT_ATOMS: atom_id res chain seq x y z
N MET A 1 -12.27 -18.52 2.55
CA MET A 1 -11.58 -17.51 3.38
C MET A 1 -12.62 -16.59 4.05
N GLU A 2 -13.44 -17.15 4.94
CA GLU A 2 -14.70 -16.51 5.37
C GLU A 2 -14.53 -15.24 6.23
N ASN A 3 -13.30 -14.91 6.68
CA ASN A 3 -13.09 -13.85 7.66
C ASN A 3 -12.02 -12.80 7.29
N PHE A 4 -11.45 -12.83 6.08
CA PHE A 4 -10.38 -11.88 5.73
C PHE A 4 -10.86 -10.43 5.77
N LEU A 5 -11.87 -10.08 4.99
CA LEU A 5 -12.35 -8.69 4.90
C LEU A 5 -12.84 -8.14 6.26
N PRO A 6 -13.73 -8.83 7.02
CA PRO A 6 -14.14 -8.35 8.34
C PRO A 6 -12.97 -8.12 9.31
N LEU A 7 -11.99 -9.03 9.33
CA LEU A 7 -10.82 -8.90 10.20
C LEU A 7 -9.90 -7.77 9.75
N SER A 8 -9.65 -7.62 8.44
CA SER A 8 -8.84 -6.52 7.90
C SER A 8 -9.43 -5.16 8.26
N ILE A 9 -10.76 -5.01 8.16
CA ILE A 9 -11.48 -3.81 8.61
C ILE A 9 -11.27 -3.56 10.10
N GLU A 10 -11.40 -4.60 10.93
CA GLU A 10 -11.21 -4.47 12.39
C GLU A 10 -9.76 -4.05 12.72
N LEU A 11 -8.77 -4.73 12.16
CA LEU A 11 -7.35 -4.43 12.38
C LEU A 11 -7.00 -3.03 11.93
N TRP A 12 -7.54 -2.57 10.80
CA TRP A 12 -7.32 -1.21 10.32
C TRP A 12 -7.93 -0.17 11.27
N LYS A 13 -9.15 -0.40 11.76
CA LYS A 13 -9.75 0.48 12.79
C LYS A 13 -8.91 0.51 14.07
N GLN A 14 -8.40 -0.62 14.52
CA GLN A 14 -7.50 -0.68 15.68
C GLN A 14 -6.18 0.07 15.43
N PHE A 15 -5.62 -0.06 14.22
CA PHE A 15 -4.43 0.67 13.79
C PHE A 15 -4.66 2.19 13.85
N LEU A 16 -5.73 2.69 13.22
CA LEU A 16 -6.08 4.10 13.24
C LEU A 16 -6.35 4.63 14.66
N ASN A 17 -7.05 3.87 15.50
CA ASN A 17 -7.29 4.25 16.89
C ASN A 17 -6.01 4.37 17.71
N ARG A 18 -4.99 3.55 17.40
CA ARG A 18 -3.73 3.52 18.16
C ARG A 18 -2.71 4.53 17.66
N PHE A 19 -2.62 4.72 16.35
CA PHE A 19 -1.53 5.48 15.72
C PHE A 19 -1.99 6.75 15.01
N GLY A 20 -3.30 6.90 14.74
CA GLY A 20 -3.83 7.91 13.84
C GLY A 20 -3.43 7.66 12.39
N MET A 21 -3.93 8.52 11.48
CA MET A 21 -3.29 8.69 10.17
C MET A 21 -2.04 9.56 10.37
N PRO A 22 -0.86 9.04 10.09
CA PRO A 22 0.40 9.77 10.28
C PRO A 22 0.59 10.94 9.30
N ASN A 23 1.66 11.72 9.55
CA ASN A 23 2.13 12.78 8.66
C ASN A 23 2.18 12.33 7.19
N HIS A 24 1.43 13.02 6.35
CA HIS A 24 1.44 12.81 4.91
C HIS A 24 2.75 13.35 4.34
N ILE A 25 3.47 12.49 3.62
CA ILE A 25 4.55 12.95 2.76
C ILE A 25 3.93 13.73 1.62
N ALA A 26 4.42 14.95 1.36
CA ALA A 26 3.96 15.71 0.21
C ALA A 26 4.32 14.93 -1.07
N PRO A 27 3.48 14.94 -2.11
CA PRO A 27 3.76 14.22 -3.35
C PRO A 27 5.14 14.56 -3.96
N ASP A 28 5.53 15.84 -3.89
CA ASP A 28 6.83 16.34 -4.36
C ASP A 28 8.02 15.74 -3.60
N ASP A 29 7.81 15.29 -2.36
CA ASP A 29 8.85 14.72 -1.51
C ASP A 29 8.98 13.20 -1.66
N ILE A 30 8.04 12.52 -2.35
CA ILE A 30 7.98 11.05 -2.45
C ILE A 30 9.31 10.49 -2.95
N LEU A 31 9.86 11.00 -4.05
CA LEU A 31 11.08 10.46 -4.64
C LEU A 31 12.28 10.60 -3.69
N SER A 32 12.38 11.72 -2.98
CA SER A 32 13.45 11.95 -2.01
C SER A 32 13.34 11.02 -0.81
N GLU A 33 12.12 10.76 -0.32
CA GLU A 33 11.88 9.81 0.75
C GLU A 33 12.20 8.38 0.30
N MET A 34 11.76 7.97 -0.89
CA MET A 34 12.01 6.62 -1.41
C MET A 34 13.50 6.36 -1.61
N ALA A 35 14.25 7.36 -2.06
CA ALA A 35 15.72 7.27 -2.13
C ALA A 35 16.33 7.06 -0.74
N ARG A 36 15.83 7.77 0.29
CA ARG A 36 16.28 7.62 1.68
C ARG A 36 15.97 6.23 2.26
N GLN A 37 14.87 5.62 1.84
CA GLN A 37 14.38 4.33 2.35
C GLN A 37 14.81 3.13 1.49
N LYS A 38 15.55 3.34 0.41
CA LYS A 38 15.85 2.32 -0.62
C LYS A 38 16.39 1.02 -0.04
N ASP A 39 17.41 1.10 0.82
CA ASP A 39 18.01 -0.08 1.47
C ASP A 39 17.00 -0.88 2.29
N HIS A 40 16.05 -0.20 2.93
CA HIS A 40 15.02 -0.85 3.73
C HIS A 40 14.00 -1.55 2.84
N ILE A 41 13.56 -0.88 1.77
CA ILE A 41 12.65 -1.44 0.77
C ILE A 41 13.26 -2.70 0.13
N ASP A 42 14.53 -2.65 -0.26
CA ASP A 42 15.22 -3.78 -0.90
C ASP A 42 15.34 -4.98 0.05
N ARG A 43 15.69 -4.74 1.31
CA ARG A 43 15.76 -5.82 2.32
C ARG A 43 14.40 -6.44 2.59
N LEU A 44 13.35 -5.61 2.64
CA LEU A 44 12.01 -6.09 2.90
C LEU A 44 11.40 -6.80 1.71
N GLY A 45 11.73 -6.41 0.47
CA GLY A 45 11.34 -7.16 -0.73
C GLY A 45 11.90 -8.59 -0.78
N ILE A 46 12.99 -8.85 -0.05
CA ILE A 46 13.55 -10.19 0.17
C ILE A 46 12.85 -10.88 1.36
N SER A 47 12.41 -10.10 2.35
CA SER A 47 11.66 -10.63 3.48
C SER A 47 10.26 -11.07 3.02
N LYS A 48 9.81 -12.25 3.42
CA LYS A 48 8.46 -12.75 3.11
C LYS A 48 7.35 -12.02 3.89
N ALA A 49 7.56 -10.75 4.25
CA ALA A 49 6.56 -9.95 4.92
C ALA A 49 5.57 -9.42 3.87
N PRO A 50 4.26 -9.65 4.03
CA PRO A 50 3.26 -9.25 3.04
C PRO A 50 3.10 -7.71 3.01
N CYS A 51 3.10 -7.07 4.17
CA CYS A 51 2.94 -5.64 4.31
C CYS A 51 3.86 -5.14 5.42
N VAL A 52 4.53 -4.01 5.23
CA VAL A 52 5.31 -3.34 6.27
C VAL A 52 5.01 -1.86 6.31
N LEU A 53 4.57 -1.42 7.49
CA LEU A 53 4.40 -0.01 7.80
C LEU A 53 5.76 0.69 7.98
N MET A 54 5.89 1.83 7.33
CA MET A 54 7.11 2.62 7.38
C MET A 54 7.07 3.67 8.49
N LYS A 55 8.25 3.93 9.07
CA LYS A 55 8.43 4.96 10.10
C LYS A 55 9.36 6.05 9.58
N GLY A 56 8.90 7.29 9.65
CA GLY A 56 9.63 8.48 9.31
C GLY A 56 10.17 9.21 10.53
N PRO A 57 10.87 10.34 10.34
CA PRO A 57 11.47 11.12 11.43
C PRO A 57 10.44 11.64 12.45
N GLY A 58 9.17 11.78 12.04
CA GLY A 58 8.06 12.23 12.88
C GLY A 58 7.14 11.12 13.43
N GLY A 59 7.48 9.84 13.25
CA GLY A 59 6.66 8.72 13.72
C GLY A 59 6.23 7.78 12.59
N THR A 60 5.03 7.23 12.69
CA THR A 60 4.43 6.43 11.61
C THR A 60 4.33 7.28 10.33
N CYS A 61 4.36 6.67 9.13
CA CYS A 61 4.18 7.37 7.84
C CYS A 61 2.93 6.88 7.10
N ASN A 62 2.43 7.67 6.16
CA ASN A 62 1.26 7.34 5.35
C ASN A 62 1.55 6.35 4.22
N TYR A 63 2.67 5.62 4.28
CA TYR A 63 3.06 4.70 3.23
C TYR A 63 3.52 3.35 3.77
N PHE A 64 3.29 2.33 2.95
CA PHE A 64 3.45 0.93 3.28
C PHE A 64 4.21 0.23 2.16
N ILE A 65 5.15 -0.63 2.52
CA ILE A 65 5.75 -1.55 1.55
C ILE A 65 4.84 -2.76 1.44
N ILE A 66 4.42 -3.04 0.21
CA ILE A 66 3.51 -4.14 -0.11
C ILE A 66 4.27 -5.16 -0.97
N ASN A 67 4.19 -6.43 -0.57
CA ASN A 67 4.64 -7.56 -1.35
C ASN A 67 3.44 -8.44 -1.67
N ASP A 68 2.87 -8.25 -2.86
CA ASP A 68 1.67 -8.98 -3.27
C ASP A 68 2.03 -10.14 -4.21
N LEU A 69 2.42 -11.26 -3.61
CA LEU A 69 2.80 -12.49 -4.33
C LEU A 69 1.67 -13.01 -5.23
N ALA A 70 0.42 -12.83 -4.82
CA ALA A 70 -0.75 -13.27 -5.57
C ALA A 70 -1.03 -12.42 -6.82
N ALA A 71 -0.63 -11.14 -6.80
CA ALA A 71 -0.70 -10.30 -7.99
C ALA A 71 0.37 -10.65 -9.04
N GLY A 72 1.43 -11.35 -8.63
CA GLY A 72 2.56 -11.66 -9.51
C GLY A 72 3.43 -10.42 -9.75
N ALA A 73 3.88 -10.25 -11.00
CA ALA A 73 4.64 -9.06 -11.39
C ALA A 73 3.70 -7.84 -11.42
N VAL A 74 3.87 -6.94 -10.46
CA VAL A 74 3.05 -5.72 -10.32
C VAL A 74 3.55 -4.62 -11.24
N CYS A 75 4.86 -4.46 -11.38
CA CYS A 75 5.43 -3.55 -12.38
C CYS A 75 5.83 -4.32 -13.63
N GLU A 76 5.19 -4.02 -14.76
CA GLU A 76 5.46 -4.72 -16.03
C GLU A 76 6.87 -4.44 -16.57
N ASN A 77 7.41 -3.25 -16.29
CA ASN A 77 8.71 -2.82 -16.80
C ASN A 77 9.89 -3.57 -16.14
N CYS A 78 9.84 -3.81 -14.83
CA CYS A 78 10.94 -4.47 -14.10
C CYS A 78 10.57 -5.83 -13.49
N GLY A 79 9.31 -6.25 -13.60
CA GLY A 79 8.81 -7.54 -13.11
C GLY A 79 8.69 -7.65 -11.58
N THR A 80 8.83 -6.57 -10.81
CA THR A 80 8.75 -6.63 -9.34
C THR A 80 7.33 -6.85 -8.86
N SER A 81 7.16 -7.68 -7.82
CA SER A 81 5.93 -7.79 -7.01
C SER A 81 5.92 -6.84 -5.81
N ASN A 82 7.06 -6.20 -5.52
CA ASN A 82 7.25 -5.29 -4.41
C ASN A 82 7.03 -3.84 -4.85
N TYR A 83 6.18 -3.12 -4.13
CA TYR A 83 5.85 -1.72 -4.39
C TYR A 83 5.56 -1.00 -3.09
N VAL A 84 5.58 0.33 -3.14
CA VAL A 84 5.21 1.17 -1.99
C VAL A 84 3.86 1.80 -2.28
N VAL A 85 2.95 1.72 -1.34
CA VAL A 85 1.63 2.38 -1.41
C VAL A 85 1.67 3.62 -0.54
N PHE A 86 1.18 4.74 -1.06
CA PHE A 86 0.94 5.99 -0.33
C PHE A 86 -0.56 6.20 -0.16
N LEU A 87 -1.00 6.32 1.09
CA LEU A 87 -2.37 6.63 1.44
C LEU A 87 -2.55 8.13 1.55
N TYR A 88 -3.39 8.68 0.69
CA TYR A 88 -3.75 10.09 0.67
C TYR A 88 -5.23 10.32 0.92
N ASP A 89 -6.05 9.27 0.92
CA ASP A 89 -7.46 9.37 1.27
C ASP A 89 -7.63 10.00 2.67
N PRO A 90 -8.22 11.22 2.77
CA PRO A 90 -8.46 11.86 4.06
C PRO A 90 -9.47 11.06 4.92
N ASN A 91 -10.25 10.18 4.29
CA ASN A 91 -11.24 9.32 4.91
C ASN A 91 -10.77 7.86 4.97
N ALA A 92 -9.47 7.64 5.17
CA ALA A 92 -8.85 6.30 5.24
C ALA A 92 -9.52 5.34 6.25
N GLY A 93 -10.29 5.84 7.23
CA GLY A 93 -11.06 5.04 8.18
C GLY A 93 -12.54 4.80 7.84
N GLU A 94 -13.06 5.41 6.78
CA GLU A 94 -14.47 5.33 6.37
C GLU A 94 -14.68 4.43 5.16
N ASN A 95 -15.92 3.92 5.01
CA ASN A 95 -16.37 3.05 3.91
C ASN A 95 -15.41 1.89 3.61
N LEU A 96 -14.76 1.33 4.64
CA LEU A 96 -13.71 0.32 4.49
C LEU A 96 -14.18 -0.93 3.76
N GLU A 97 -15.47 -1.26 3.87
CA GLU A 97 -16.11 -2.36 3.14
C GLU A 97 -16.14 -2.19 1.62
N LYS A 98 -15.92 -0.97 1.12
CA LYS A 98 -15.86 -0.65 -0.32
C LYS A 98 -14.42 -0.54 -0.83
N LYS A 99 -13.42 -0.63 0.06
CA LYS A 99 -12.01 -0.49 -0.30
C LYS A 99 -11.40 -1.84 -0.61
N THR A 100 -10.44 -1.85 -1.52
CA THR A 100 -9.65 -3.05 -1.79
C THR A 100 -8.49 -3.08 -0.80
N PHE A 101 -8.27 -4.23 -0.16
CA PHE A 101 -7.18 -4.41 0.79
C PHE A 101 -5.96 -5.07 0.12
N LEU A 102 -4.78 -4.53 0.37
CA LEU A 102 -3.51 -5.03 -0.13
C LEU A 102 -2.53 -5.41 1.00
N PRO A 103 -1.70 -6.46 0.82
CA PRO A 103 -1.77 -7.45 -0.25
C PRO A 103 -3.09 -8.20 -0.30
N ARG A 104 -3.35 -8.82 -1.44
CA ARG A 104 -4.48 -9.72 -1.62
C ARG A 104 -4.41 -10.87 -0.63
N ALA A 105 -5.59 -11.39 -0.28
CA ALA A 105 -5.73 -12.36 0.77
C ALA A 105 -5.01 -13.70 0.43
N GLU A 106 -4.95 -14.02 -0.85
CA GLU A 106 -4.19 -15.14 -1.43
C GLU A 106 -2.68 -15.03 -1.14
N THR A 107 -2.12 -13.82 -1.01
CA THR A 107 -0.72 -13.64 -0.60
C THR A 107 -0.50 -14.15 0.83
N TYR A 108 -1.43 -13.86 1.74
CA TYR A 108 -1.36 -14.36 3.11
C TYR A 108 -1.51 -15.88 3.17
N GLU A 109 -2.39 -16.46 2.35
CA GLU A 109 -2.54 -17.90 2.22
C GLU A 109 -1.25 -18.57 1.71
N ALA A 110 -0.64 -18.02 0.66
CA ALA A 110 0.62 -18.51 0.09
C ALA A 110 1.78 -18.46 1.11
N LEU A 111 1.71 -17.51 2.06
CA LEU A 111 2.68 -17.36 3.14
C LEU A 111 2.34 -18.17 4.41
N GLY A 112 1.22 -18.90 4.42
CA GLY A 112 0.74 -19.63 5.60
C GLY A 112 0.28 -18.74 6.76
N MET A 113 0.06 -17.44 6.51
CA MET A 113 -0.41 -16.48 7.50
C MET A 113 -1.93 -16.43 7.51
N THR A 114 -2.55 -17.41 8.17
CA THR A 114 -4.01 -17.37 8.38
C THR A 114 -4.42 -16.18 9.28
N PRO A 115 -5.69 -15.76 9.27
CA PRO A 115 -6.23 -14.72 10.16
C PRO A 115 -5.88 -14.84 11.65
N ASN A 116 -5.70 -16.08 12.14
CA ASN A 116 -5.35 -16.35 13.55
C ASN A 116 -3.83 -16.33 13.81
N HIS A 117 -3.02 -16.11 12.78
CA HIS A 117 -1.57 -16.10 12.91
C HIS A 117 -1.11 -14.83 13.65
N PRO A 118 -0.21 -14.91 14.65
CA PRO A 118 0.25 -13.73 15.39
C PRO A 118 0.82 -12.62 14.50
N ASP A 119 1.52 -13.01 13.44
CA ASP A 119 2.09 -12.05 12.48
C ASP A 119 1.03 -11.42 11.55
N PHE A 120 -0.18 -11.97 11.43
CA PHE A 120 -1.25 -11.35 10.64
C PHE A 120 -1.65 -9.99 11.22
N MET A 121 -1.69 -9.87 12.56
CA MET A 121 -1.93 -8.59 13.23
C MET A 121 -0.80 -7.58 12.98
N ARG A 122 0.44 -8.07 12.87
CA ARG A 122 1.62 -7.23 12.64
C ARG A 122 1.67 -6.72 11.20
N PHE A 123 1.30 -7.57 10.25
CA PHE A 123 1.36 -7.30 8.81
C PHE A 123 -0.05 -7.17 8.24
N HIS A 124 -0.92 -6.42 8.90
CA HIS A 124 -2.31 -6.29 8.51
C HIS A 124 -2.45 -5.67 7.11
N PRO A 125 -3.48 -6.07 6.34
CA PRO A 125 -3.73 -5.51 5.02
C PRO A 125 -4.08 -4.01 5.08
N VAL A 126 -3.76 -3.30 4.01
CA VAL A 126 -3.91 -1.85 3.86
C VAL A 126 -5.07 -1.55 2.91
N PRO A 127 -6.08 -0.76 3.32
CA PRO A 127 -7.18 -0.39 2.44
C PRO A 127 -6.75 0.69 1.45
N ILE A 128 -7.05 0.46 0.18
CA ILE A 128 -6.74 1.37 -0.92
C ILE A 128 -8.00 2.06 -1.39
N TYR A 129 -7.90 3.38 -1.56
CA TYR A 129 -8.86 4.20 -2.26
C TYR A 129 -8.28 4.66 -3.61
N PRO A 130 -8.73 4.08 -4.74
CA PRO A 130 -8.05 4.20 -6.03
C PRO A 130 -7.96 5.63 -6.58
N ASP A 131 -8.90 6.49 -6.21
CA ASP A 131 -9.00 7.85 -6.74
C ASP A 131 -7.89 8.77 -6.19
N THR A 132 -7.42 8.51 -4.96
CA THR A 132 -6.48 9.38 -4.26
C THR A 132 -5.15 8.72 -3.94
N ASP A 133 -5.16 7.41 -3.66
CA ASP A 133 -3.96 6.71 -3.25
C ASP A 133 -3.03 6.48 -4.45
N LEU A 134 -1.73 6.38 -4.16
CA LEU A 134 -0.70 6.20 -5.18
C LEU A 134 0.13 4.96 -4.87
N TRP A 135 0.76 4.42 -5.91
CA TRP A 135 1.80 3.42 -5.73
C TRP A 135 3.10 3.82 -6.41
N PHE A 136 4.20 3.31 -5.90
CA PHE A 136 5.55 3.61 -6.37
C PHE A 136 6.30 2.32 -6.64
N CYS A 137 6.93 2.25 -7.81
CA CYS A 137 7.84 1.18 -8.17
C CYS A 137 9.25 1.51 -7.67
N PRO A 138 9.80 0.78 -6.66
CA PRO A 138 11.13 1.08 -6.12
C PRO A 138 12.29 0.79 -7.08
N ASN A 139 12.06 -0.06 -8.08
CA ASN A 139 13.07 -0.40 -9.09
C ASN A 139 13.08 0.62 -10.23
N CYS A 140 11.90 0.98 -10.74
CA CYS A 140 11.76 1.95 -11.82
C CYS A 140 11.76 3.41 -11.34
N GLN A 141 11.70 3.63 -10.03
CA GLN A 141 11.64 4.94 -9.39
C GLN A 141 10.54 5.86 -9.96
N SER A 142 9.38 5.26 -10.22
CA SER A 142 8.22 5.93 -10.81
C SER A 142 7.01 5.80 -9.91
N ILE A 143 6.21 6.86 -9.89
CA ILE A 143 4.97 6.98 -9.14
C ILE A 143 3.81 6.78 -10.12
N HIS A 144 2.76 6.14 -9.66
CA HIS A 144 1.67 5.64 -10.48
C HIS A 144 0.34 5.74 -9.73
N ARG A 145 -0.76 5.70 -10.49
CA ARG A 145 -2.12 5.66 -9.92
C ARG A 145 -2.65 4.24 -9.82
N PHE A 146 -3.67 4.08 -9.00
CA PHE A 146 -4.58 2.96 -9.11
C PHE A 146 -5.71 3.29 -10.08
N ALA A 147 -6.39 2.26 -10.55
CA ALA A 147 -7.67 2.36 -11.22
C ALA A 147 -8.60 1.26 -10.71
N VAL A 148 -9.88 1.39 -11.03
CA VAL A 148 -10.85 0.31 -10.87
C VAL A 148 -11.24 -0.15 -12.26
N ASP A 149 -11.17 -1.45 -12.52
CA ASP A 149 -11.64 -2.02 -13.79
C ASP A 149 -13.18 -2.08 -13.85
N GLY A 150 -13.71 -2.53 -14.99
CA GLY A 150 -15.15 -2.62 -15.22
C GLY A 150 -15.89 -3.57 -14.27
N ASP A 151 -15.18 -4.46 -13.58
CA ASP A 151 -15.72 -5.43 -12.62
C ASP A 151 -15.55 -4.96 -11.16
N GLY A 152 -15.07 -3.73 -10.95
CA GLY A 152 -14.87 -3.17 -9.62
C GLY A 152 -13.57 -3.61 -8.96
N GLN A 153 -12.64 -4.23 -9.68
CA GLN A 153 -11.37 -4.70 -9.13
C GLN A 153 -10.28 -3.63 -9.25
N LEU A 154 -9.41 -3.57 -8.24
CA LEU A 154 -8.25 -2.70 -8.25
C LEU A 154 -7.25 -3.11 -9.33
N SER A 155 -6.92 -2.17 -10.21
CA SER A 155 -5.87 -2.28 -11.23
C SER A 155 -4.72 -1.31 -10.93
N MET A 156 -3.50 -1.75 -11.24
CA MET A 156 -2.27 -0.98 -11.07
C MET A 156 -1.94 -0.28 -12.39
N VAL A 157 -2.28 0.99 -12.52
CA VAL A 157 -2.00 1.77 -13.74
C VAL A 157 -0.49 1.98 -13.86
N GLN A 158 0.12 1.58 -14.97
CA GLN A 158 1.58 1.65 -15.16
C GLN A 158 2.08 2.98 -15.73
N ASP A 159 1.17 3.88 -16.11
CA ASP A 159 1.56 5.22 -16.58
C ASP A 159 2.21 5.97 -15.43
N ALA A 160 3.45 6.41 -15.65
CA ALA A 160 4.18 7.20 -14.67
C ALA A 160 3.51 8.57 -14.56
N LEU A 161 3.21 9.00 -13.34
CA LEU A 161 2.77 10.35 -13.09
C LEU A 161 3.93 11.32 -13.25
N ALA A 162 3.72 12.33 -14.09
CA ALA A 162 4.61 13.47 -14.12
C ALA A 162 4.46 14.26 -12.79
N PRO A 163 5.52 14.89 -12.28
CA PRO A 163 5.46 15.67 -11.05
C PRO A 163 4.34 16.72 -11.02
N GLU A 164 4.11 17.39 -12.15
CA GLU A 164 3.05 18.37 -12.35
C GLU A 164 1.63 17.79 -12.17
N ASP A 165 1.43 16.52 -12.51
CA ASP A 165 0.13 15.83 -12.41
C ASP A 165 -0.14 15.29 -11.01
N MET A 166 0.88 15.26 -10.15
CA MET A 166 0.72 14.89 -8.75
C MET A 166 -0.03 15.98 -8.00
N ALA A 167 0.30 17.27 -8.20
CA ALA A 167 -0.36 18.38 -7.52
C ALA A 167 -1.86 18.51 -7.86
N VAL A 168 -2.23 18.22 -9.12
CA VAL A 168 -3.63 18.28 -9.58
C VAL A 168 -4.49 17.18 -8.97
N ALA A 169 -3.91 15.99 -8.70
CA ALA A 169 -4.63 14.87 -8.09
C ALA A 169 -5.12 15.14 -6.65
N PHE A 170 -4.53 16.13 -5.98
CA PHE A 170 -4.80 16.46 -4.57
C PHE A 170 -5.43 17.83 -4.36
N SER A 171 -5.91 18.49 -5.43
CA SER A 171 -6.43 19.87 -5.39
C SER A 171 -7.96 20.01 -5.46
N GLU A 172 -8.71 18.91 -5.41
CA GLU A 172 -10.19 18.91 -5.47
C GLU A 172 -10.85 18.52 -4.14
#